data_AF-A0A7C4WC10-F1
#
_entry.id   AF-A0A7C4WC10-F1
#
_cell.length_a   1.000
_cell.length_b   1.000
_cell.length_c   1.000
_cell.angle_alpha   90.00
_cell.angle_beta   90.00
_cell.angle_gamma   90.00
#
_symmetry.space_group_name_H-M   'P 1'
#
loop_
_entity.id
_entity.type
_entity.pdbx_description
1 polymer ?
#
loop_
_entity_poly.entity_id
_entity_poly.type
_entity_poly.pdbx_seq_one_letter_code
_entity_poly.pdbx_strand_id
1 'polypeptide(L)'
;MNDEFVRRFAAHVRKLVREAHRRGAAVVILVDPIDHESLRGTGLQGTLLRARRALENLARYEGALFVELRASGKQCPLCGSWGVEDERTKRSRVYRCRRCSVTWDRDKGALYNLAAVYFEKLRREHGNETAKRALASLKQWLEKHPKALER
;
A
#
# COMPACT_ATOMS: atom_id res chain seq x y z
N MET A 1 3.33 -2.31 -26.14
CA MET A 1 4.18 -1.91 -25.01
C MET A 1 3.31 -1.86 -23.75
N ASN A 2 3.19 -2.96 -23.01
CA ASN A 2 2.50 -3.00 -21.69
C ASN A 2 2.52 -4.40 -21.03
N ASP A 3 2.53 -5.47 -21.81
CA ASP A 3 2.40 -6.83 -21.24
C ASP A 3 3.71 -7.34 -20.64
N GLU A 4 4.86 -6.91 -21.16
CA GLU A 4 6.16 -7.18 -20.54
C GLU A 4 6.24 -6.58 -19.13
N PHE A 5 5.74 -5.35 -18.94
CA PHE A 5 5.67 -4.72 -17.63
C PHE A 5 4.81 -5.55 -16.67
N VAL A 6 3.59 -5.92 -17.08
CA VAL A 6 2.69 -6.73 -16.24
C VAL A 6 3.34 -8.07 -15.87
N ARG A 7 4.01 -8.73 -16.82
CA ARG A 7 4.72 -10.00 -16.58
C ARG A 7 5.88 -9.83 -15.61
N ARG A 8 6.73 -8.83 -15.81
CA ARG A 8 7.88 -8.55 -14.92
C ARG A 8 7.44 -8.18 -13.52
N PHE A 9 6.41 -7.36 -13.41
CA PHE A 9 5.82 -6.96 -12.14
C PHE A 9 5.24 -8.17 -11.39
N ALA A 10 4.40 -8.98 -12.04
CA ALA A 10 3.85 -10.19 -11.44
C ALA A 10 4.96 -11.19 -11.06
N ALA A 11 5.99 -11.36 -11.89
CA ALA A 11 7.13 -12.22 -11.57
C ALA A 11 7.90 -11.74 -10.33
N HIS A 12 8.08 -10.42 -10.19
CA HIS A 12 8.71 -9.85 -9.00
C HIS A 12 7.87 -10.09 -7.74
N VAL A 13 6.56 -9.84 -7.80
CA VAL A 13 5.66 -10.09 -6.66
C VAL A 13 5.64 -11.59 -6.32
N ARG A 14 5.60 -12.48 -7.31
CA ARG A 14 5.68 -13.94 -7.09
C ARG A 14 6.93 -14.32 -6.31
N LYS A 15 8.08 -13.73 -6.64
CA LYS A 15 9.32 -13.98 -5.92
C LYS A 15 9.19 -13.61 -4.44
N LEU A 16 8.63 -12.44 -4.15
CA LEU A 16 8.39 -11.98 -2.76
C LEU A 16 7.43 -12.90 -2.00
N VAL A 17 6.31 -13.30 -2.63
CA VAL A 17 5.35 -14.25 -2.02
C VAL A 17 6.03 -15.56 -1.66
N ARG A 18 6.78 -16.16 -2.59
CA ARG A 18 7.47 -17.43 -2.35
C ARG A 18 8.58 -17.32 -1.30
N GLU A 19 9.30 -16.20 -1.28
CA GLU A 19 10.29 -15.93 -0.23
C GLU A 19 9.65 -15.85 1.16
N ALA A 20 8.51 -15.17 1.28
CA ALA A 20 7.76 -15.11 2.53
C ALA A 20 7.18 -16.47 2.94
N HIS A 21 6.60 -17.23 2.01
CA HIS A 21 6.08 -18.58 2.27
C HIS A 21 7.18 -19.54 2.74
N ARG A 22 8.38 -19.48 2.14
CA ARG A 22 9.54 -20.27 2.60
C ARG A 22 9.98 -19.93 4.02
N ARG A 23 9.66 -18.74 4.51
CA ARG A 23 9.90 -18.31 5.90
C ARG A 23 8.72 -18.62 6.82
N GLY A 24 7.71 -19.35 6.35
CA GLY A 24 6.51 -19.70 7.11
C GLY A 24 5.53 -18.54 7.32
N ALA A 25 5.67 -17.45 6.57
CA ALA A 25 4.77 -16.30 6.69
C ALA A 25 3.54 -16.47 5.78
N ALA A 26 2.37 -16.09 6.29
CA ALA A 26 1.21 -15.83 5.45
C ALA A 26 1.40 -14.51 4.69
N VAL A 27 0.93 -14.43 3.45
CA VAL A 27 1.11 -13.24 2.60
C VAL A 27 -0.24 -12.63 2.24
N VAL A 28 -0.32 -11.31 2.37
CA VAL A 28 -1.41 -10.49 1.85
C VAL A 28 -0.88 -9.53 0.80
N ILE A 29 -1.58 -9.42 -0.32
CA ILE A 29 -1.35 -8.44 -1.38
C ILE A 29 -2.46 -7.40 -1.27
N LEU A 30 -2.07 -6.20 -0.83
CA LEU A 30 -2.98 -5.06 -0.71
C LEU A 30 -2.88 -4.19 -1.97
N VAL A 31 -4.02 -3.85 -2.56
CA VAL A 31 -4.11 -2.98 -3.73
C VAL A 31 -5.05 -1.82 -3.45
N ASP A 32 -4.60 -0.59 -3.73
CA ASP A 32 -5.50 0.56 -3.84
C ASP A 32 -6.12 0.57 -5.25
N PRO A 33 -7.41 0.21 -5.39
CA PRO A 33 -8.01 0.07 -6.71
C PRO A 33 -8.08 1.41 -7.40
N ILE A 34 -7.56 1.56 -8.61
CA ILE A 34 -7.63 2.87 -9.29
C ILE A 34 -9.07 3.14 -9.71
N ASP A 35 -9.50 4.40 -9.59
CA ASP A 35 -10.79 4.81 -10.15
C ASP A 35 -10.73 4.78 -11.68
N HIS A 36 -11.46 3.85 -12.28
CA HIS A 36 -11.54 3.66 -13.72
C HIS A 36 -11.96 4.91 -14.50
N GLU A 37 -12.83 5.76 -13.94
CA GLU A 37 -13.25 7.01 -14.58
C GLU A 37 -12.10 8.01 -14.62
N SER A 38 -11.27 8.06 -13.58
CA SER A 38 -10.10 8.95 -13.50
C SER A 38 -8.99 8.61 -14.52
N LEU A 39 -9.02 7.42 -15.11
CA LEU A 39 -8.05 6.95 -16.10
C LEU A 39 -8.63 6.81 -17.52
N ARG A 40 -9.91 7.13 -17.71
CA ARG A 40 -10.60 6.93 -18.98
C ARG A 40 -9.92 7.71 -20.10
N GLY A 41 -9.58 7.01 -21.19
CA GLY A 41 -8.88 7.61 -22.35
C GLY A 41 -7.35 7.67 -22.21
N THR A 42 -6.76 7.16 -21.11
CA THR A 42 -5.31 7.06 -20.96
C THR A 42 -4.78 5.70 -21.40
N GLY A 43 -3.59 5.65 -22.03
CA GLY A 43 -2.91 4.39 -22.37
C GLY A 43 -2.49 3.54 -21.15
N LEU A 44 -2.58 4.10 -19.94
CA LEU A 44 -2.26 3.46 -18.66
C LEU A 44 -3.44 2.67 -18.07
N GLN A 45 -4.67 3.00 -18.44
CA GLN A 45 -5.87 2.34 -17.91
C GLN A 45 -5.81 0.82 -18.14
N GLY A 46 -5.53 0.41 -19.38
CA GLY A 46 -5.48 -1.00 -19.75
C GLY A 46 -4.38 -1.77 -18.99
N THR A 47 -3.19 -1.21 -18.82
CA THR A 47 -2.10 -1.91 -18.12
C THR A 47 -2.31 -1.98 -16.62
N LEU A 48 -2.82 -0.93 -15.99
CA LEU A 48 -3.04 -0.95 -14.54
C LEU A 48 -4.16 -1.94 -14.16
N LEU A 49 -5.23 -2.00 -14.96
CA LEU A 49 -6.28 -3.02 -14.79
C LEU A 49 -5.75 -4.44 -15.03
N ARG A 50 -4.91 -4.65 -16.06
CA ARG A 50 -4.26 -5.95 -16.30
C ARG A 50 -3.28 -6.34 -15.20
N ALA A 51 -2.51 -5.39 -14.67
CA ALA A 51 -1.59 -5.62 -13.56
C ALA A 51 -2.33 -6.06 -12.31
N ARG A 52 -3.43 -5.37 -11.95
CA ARG A 52 -4.33 -5.76 -10.86
C ARG A 52 -4.83 -7.20 -11.04
N ARG A 53 -5.38 -7.52 -12.22
CA ARG A 53 -5.89 -8.87 -12.50
C ARG A 53 -4.78 -9.93 -12.43
N ALA A 54 -3.58 -9.60 -12.88
CA ALA A 54 -2.43 -10.50 -12.78
C ALA A 54 -2.04 -10.77 -11.31
N LEU A 55 -2.09 -9.76 -10.44
CA LEU A 55 -1.84 -9.92 -9.01
C LEU A 55 -2.90 -10.77 -8.32
N GLU A 56 -4.18 -10.57 -8.65
CA GLU A 56 -5.28 -11.37 -8.11
C GLU A 56 -5.12 -12.87 -8.47
N ASN A 57 -4.85 -13.15 -9.74
CA ASN A 57 -4.60 -14.52 -10.21
C ASN A 57 -3.36 -15.13 -9.55
N LEU A 58 -2.29 -14.35 -9.40
CA LEU A 58 -1.06 -14.78 -8.72
C LEU A 58 -1.33 -15.09 -7.26
N ALA A 59 -2.08 -14.25 -6.56
CA ALA A 59 -2.45 -14.47 -5.16
C ALA A 59 -3.19 -15.79 -5.01
N ARG A 60 -4.21 -16.03 -5.84
CA ARG A 60 -4.97 -17.28 -5.86
C ARG A 60 -4.10 -18.50 -6.14
N TYR A 61 -3.16 -18.40 -7.07
CA TYR A 61 -2.27 -19.50 -7.43
C TYR A 61 -1.25 -19.81 -6.34
N GLU A 62 -0.63 -18.80 -5.75
CA GLU A 62 0.43 -18.98 -4.76
C GLU A 62 -0.12 -19.21 -3.34
N GLY A 63 -1.42 -19.04 -3.11
CA GLY A 63 -2.05 -19.17 -1.78
C GLY A 63 -1.93 -17.91 -0.91
N ALA A 64 -1.76 -16.74 -1.52
CA ALA A 64 -1.77 -15.45 -0.84
C ALA A 64 -3.18 -14.83 -0.83
N LEU A 65 -3.45 -13.99 0.16
CA LEU A 65 -4.70 -13.24 0.24
C LEU A 65 -4.62 -11.97 -0.62
N PHE A 66 -5.59 -11.75 -1.51
CA PHE A 66 -5.72 -10.51 -2.29
C PHE A 66 -6.82 -9.64 -1.70
N VAL A 67 -6.49 -8.38 -1.37
CA VAL A 67 -7.45 -7.45 -0.75
C VAL A 67 -7.35 -6.08 -1.40
N GLU A 68 -8.51 -5.54 -1.73
CA GLU A 68 -8.63 -4.17 -2.22
C GLU A 68 -9.13 -3.24 -1.13
N LEU A 69 -8.38 -2.17 -0.89
CA LEU A 69 -8.70 -1.18 0.13
C LEU A 69 -8.32 0.21 -0.39
N ARG A 70 -9.04 1.23 0.04
CA ARG A 70 -8.67 2.62 -0.24
C ARG A 70 -7.88 3.18 0.93
N ALA A 71 -6.81 3.92 0.63
CA ALA A 71 -6.07 4.65 1.63
C ALA A 71 -5.75 6.06 1.16
N SER A 72 -5.95 7.05 2.04
CA SER A 72 -5.60 8.43 1.71
C SER A 72 -4.10 8.64 1.87
N GLY A 73 -3.42 9.01 0.79
CA GLY A 73 -2.04 9.50 0.88
C GLY A 73 -1.90 10.87 1.58
N LYS A 74 -3.00 11.57 1.85
CA LYS A 74 -3.00 12.87 2.55
C LYS A 74 -3.15 12.74 4.06
N GLN A 75 -3.49 11.57 4.58
CA GLN A 75 -3.56 11.32 6.01
C GLN A 75 -2.17 10.92 6.52
N CYS A 76 -1.82 11.41 7.71
CA CYS A 76 -0.56 11.10 8.34
C CYS A 76 -0.48 9.59 8.66
N PRO A 77 0.54 8.88 8.16
CA PRO A 77 0.68 7.43 8.38
C PRO A 77 0.97 7.05 9.83
N LEU A 78 1.38 8.01 10.65
CA LEU A 78 1.65 7.78 12.06
C LEU A 78 0.40 7.99 12.94
N CYS A 79 -0.18 9.19 12.89
CA CYS A 79 -1.25 9.59 13.82
C CYS A 79 -2.64 9.71 13.18
N GLY A 80 -2.78 9.49 11.86
CA GLY A 80 -4.05 9.55 11.14
C GLY A 80 -4.63 10.95 10.90
N SER A 81 -3.99 12.01 11.41
CA SER A 81 -4.43 13.40 11.20
C SER A 81 -4.21 13.83 9.74
N TRP A 82 -4.99 14.80 9.24
CA TRP A 82 -4.80 15.32 7.89
C TRP A 82 -3.49 16.10 7.76
N GLY A 83 -2.74 15.82 6.70
CA GLY A 83 -1.53 16.56 6.35
C GLY A 83 -1.85 17.87 5.65
N VAL A 84 -0.96 18.83 5.82
CA VAL A 84 -0.91 20.06 5.03
C VAL A 84 0.13 19.86 3.93
N GLU A 85 -0.20 20.23 2.69
CA GLU A 85 0.76 20.14 1.58
C GLU A 85 1.92 21.11 1.86
N ASP A 86 3.14 20.58 1.84
CA ASP A 86 4.37 21.28 2.22
C ASP A 86 5.21 21.59 0.99
N GLU A 87 5.36 20.61 0.08
CA GLU A 87 6.05 20.76 -1.18
C GLU A 87 5.32 20.01 -2.30
N ARG A 88 5.26 20.61 -3.49
CA ARG A 88 4.74 19.95 -4.69
C ARG A 88 5.71 20.06 -5.85
N THR A 89 6.13 18.92 -6.36
CA THR A 89 6.93 18.80 -7.59
C THR A 89 6.13 18.11 -8.69
N LYS A 90 6.67 18.05 -9.91
CA LYS A 90 6.07 17.27 -11.01
C LYS A 90 5.91 15.78 -10.70
N ARG A 91 6.69 15.23 -9.75
CA ARG A 91 6.80 13.78 -9.50
C ARG A 91 6.38 13.36 -8.08
N SER A 92 6.16 14.31 -7.18
CA SER A 92 5.89 14.01 -5.77
C SER A 92 5.11 15.15 -5.13
N ARG A 93 4.26 14.78 -4.19
CA ARG A 93 3.47 15.68 -3.35
C ARG A 93 3.82 15.34 -1.91
N VAL A 94 4.46 16.27 -1.22
CA VAL A 94 4.93 16.09 0.14
C VAL A 94 3.96 16.78 1.08
N TYR A 95 3.55 16.07 2.13
CA TYR A 95 2.66 16.56 3.17
C TYR A 95 3.39 16.57 4.51
N ARG A 96 3.01 17.50 5.39
CA ARG A 96 3.48 17.59 6.76
C ARG A 96 2.31 17.51 7.73
N CYS A 97 2.47 16.74 8.80
CA CYS A 97 1.47 16.63 9.87
C CYS A 97 1.69 17.74 10.89
N ARG A 98 0.64 18.49 11.22
CA ARG A 98 0.71 19.54 12.27
C ARG A 98 0.68 18.98 13.69
N ARG A 99 0.33 17.70 13.87
CA ARG A 99 0.22 17.04 15.18
C ARG A 99 1.50 16.31 15.60
N CYS A 100 2.11 15.56 14.70
CA CYS A 100 3.30 14.75 15.00
C CYS A 100 4.54 15.17 14.19
N SER A 101 4.46 16.26 13.42
CA SER A 101 5.55 16.87 12.65
C SER A 101 6.21 16.00 11.57
N VAL A 102 5.77 14.75 11.40
CA VAL A 102 6.21 13.86 10.32
C VAL A 102 5.89 14.49 8.96
N THR A 103 6.83 14.35 8.03
CA THR A 103 6.71 14.77 6.64
C THR A 103 6.75 13.52 5.75
N TRP A 104 5.91 13.45 4.71
CA TRP A 104 5.82 12.26 3.85
C TRP A 104 5.47 12.59 2.40
N ASP A 105 6.03 11.80 1.48
CA ASP A 105 5.52 11.69 0.12
C ASP A 105 4.14 11.01 0.11
N ARG A 106 3.20 11.56 -0.66
CA ARG A 106 1.81 11.10 -0.70
C ARG A 106 1.67 9.62 -1.05
N ASP A 107 2.46 9.11 -1.99
CA ASP A 107 2.30 7.74 -2.47
C ASP A 107 2.88 6.76 -1.44
N LYS A 108 4.02 7.12 -0.81
CA LYS A 108 4.53 6.38 0.36
C LYS A 108 3.55 6.41 1.53
N GLY A 109 2.97 7.58 1.84
CA GLY A 109 1.93 7.71 2.87
C GLY A 109 0.72 6.81 2.60
N ALA A 110 0.25 6.76 1.34
CA ALA A 110 -0.84 5.87 0.95
C ALA A 110 -0.50 4.40 1.16
N LEU A 111 0.73 3.97 0.82
CA LEU A 111 1.19 2.60 1.04
C LEU A 111 1.13 2.18 2.52
N TYR A 112 1.67 2.99 3.42
CA TYR A 112 1.62 2.71 4.86
C TYR A 112 0.18 2.73 5.40
N ASN A 113 -0.61 3.71 4.96
CA ASN A 113 -2.01 3.81 5.34
C ASN A 113 -2.83 2.60 4.87
N LEU A 114 -2.50 2.01 3.71
CA LEU A 114 -3.16 0.82 3.21
C LEU A 114 -2.97 -0.37 4.15
N ALA A 115 -1.74 -0.59 4.63
CA ALA A 115 -1.45 -1.61 5.63
C ALA A 115 -2.13 -1.30 6.97
N ALA A 116 -2.13 -0.04 7.42
CA ALA A 116 -2.79 0.35 8.66
C ALA A 116 -4.31 0.14 8.61
N VAL A 117 -4.96 0.52 7.51
CA VAL A 117 -6.41 0.31 7.28
C VAL A 117 -6.75 -1.18 7.27
N TYR A 118 -5.92 -2.01 6.62
CA TYR A 118 -6.10 -3.46 6.62
C TYR A 118 -6.10 -4.05 8.03
N PHE A 119 -5.07 -3.76 8.82
CA PHE A 119 -5.00 -4.28 10.20
C PHE A 119 -6.09 -3.72 11.10
N GLU A 120 -6.46 -2.45 10.93
CA GLU A 120 -7.56 -1.84 11.67
C GLU A 120 -8.91 -2.49 11.33
N LYS A 121 -9.14 -2.84 10.06
CA LYS A 121 -10.33 -3.59 9.62
C LYS A 121 -10.38 -4.97 10.27
N LEU A 122 -9.29 -5.74 10.20
CA LEU A 122 -9.19 -7.06 10.85
C LEU A 122 -9.42 -6.99 12.36
N ARG A 123 -8.88 -5.95 13.02
CA ARG A 123 -9.07 -5.72 14.45
C ARG A 123 -10.53 -5.48 14.79
N ARG A 124 -11.24 -4.66 14.00
CA ARG A 124 -12.65 -4.31 14.24
C ARG A 124 -13.61 -5.45 13.94
N GLU A 125 -13.40 -6.16 12.83
CA GLU A 125 -14.33 -7.20 12.36
C GLU A 125 -14.16 -8.51 13.13
N HIS A 126 -12.96 -8.83 13.59
CA HIS A 126 -12.66 -10.15 14.15
C HIS A 126 -12.02 -10.12 15.55
N GLY A 127 -11.89 -8.95 16.18
CA GLY A 127 -11.21 -8.83 17.47
C GLY A 127 -9.76 -9.32 17.43
N ASN A 128 -9.12 -9.25 16.27
CA ASN A 128 -7.85 -9.94 16.02
C ASN A 128 -6.69 -9.26 16.75
N GLU A 129 -6.23 -9.85 17.85
CA GLU A 129 -5.10 -9.34 18.64
C GLU A 129 -3.78 -9.33 17.88
N THR A 130 -3.57 -10.26 16.94
CA THR A 130 -2.41 -10.23 16.04
C THR A 130 -2.45 -9.01 15.14
N ALA A 131 -3.61 -8.62 14.62
CA ALA A 131 -3.78 -7.41 13.81
C ALA A 131 -3.51 -6.14 14.64
N LYS A 132 -3.96 -6.10 15.90
CA LYS A 132 -3.67 -5.00 16.83
C LYS A 132 -2.16 -4.88 17.09
N ARG A 133 -1.47 -6.00 17.33
CA ARG A 133 0.00 -6.03 17.49
C ARG A 133 0.72 -5.59 16.22
N ALA A 134 0.30 -6.09 15.05
CA ALA A 134 0.86 -5.71 13.77
C ALA A 134 0.72 -4.21 13.49
N LEU A 135 -0.45 -3.63 13.78
CA LEU A 135 -0.67 -2.18 13.67
C LEU A 135 0.25 -1.38 14.62
N ALA A 136 0.42 -1.84 15.86
CA ALA A 136 1.32 -1.21 16.82
C ALA A 136 2.80 -1.30 16.36
N SER A 137 3.24 -2.47 15.89
CA SER A 137 4.58 -2.67 15.35
C SER A 137 4.84 -1.82 14.10
N LEU A 138 3.86 -1.69 13.20
CA LEU A 138 3.96 -0.83 12.02
C LEU A 138 4.18 0.63 12.41
N LYS A 139 3.38 1.13 13.37
CA LYS A 139 3.51 2.51 13.88
C LYS A 139 4.86 2.73 14.57
N GLN A 140 5.26 1.81 15.45
CA GLN A 140 6.53 1.90 16.15
C GLN A 140 7.72 1.87 15.18
N TRP A 141 7.64 1.06 14.12
CA TRP A 141 8.66 1.02 13.08
C TRP A 141 8.73 2.37 12.34
N LEU A 142 7.59 2.95 11.98
CA LEU A 142 7.54 4.28 11.34
C LEU A 142 8.08 5.40 12.23
N GLU A 143 7.84 5.36 13.53
CA GLU A 143 8.42 6.31 14.50
C GLU A 143 9.94 6.24 14.52
N LYS A 144 10.50 5.03 14.42
CA LYS A 144 11.96 4.80 14.39
C LYS A 144 12.58 5.09 13.03
N HIS A 145 11.80 5.00 11.95
CA HIS A 145 12.27 5.13 10.58
C HIS A 145 11.45 6.16 9.78
N PRO A 146 11.33 7.43 10.24
CA PRO A 146 10.49 8.43 9.58
C PRO A 146 10.94 8.74 8.15
N LYS A 147 12.24 8.57 7.85
CA LYS A 147 12.81 8.71 6.50
C LYS A 147 12.24 7.74 5.48
N ALA A 148 11.63 6.63 5.91
CA ALA A 148 10.94 5.71 5.00
C ALA A 148 9.72 6.34 4.30
N LEU A 149 9.27 7.50 4.79
CA LEU A 149 8.18 8.29 4.22
C LEU A 149 8.67 9.42 3.31
N GLU A 150 9.95 9.79 3.38
CA GLU A 150 10.56 10.81 2.51
C GLU A 150 10.71 10.29 1.09
N ARG A 151 10.91 11.16 0.10
CA ARG A 151 10.97 10.81 -1.32
C ARG A 151 12.15 9.90 -1.68
#